data_AF-A0A1Q8VR28-F1
#
_entry.id   AF-A0A1Q8VR28-F1
#
_cell.length_a   1.000
_cell.length_b   1.000
_cell.length_c   1.000
_cell.angle_alpha   90.00
_cell.angle_beta   90.00
_cell.angle_gamma   90.00
#
_symmetry.space_group_name_H-M   'P 1'
#
loop_
_entity.id
_entity.type
_entity.pdbx_description
1 polymer ?
#
loop_
_entity_poly.entity_id
_entity_poly.type
_entity_poly.pdbx_seq_one_letter_code
_entity_poly.pdbx_strand_id
1 'polypeptide(L)'
;MIIWRGWGILSVFITLLVAGIVGVTFQAFLGRGNAAVSFGYGLGFIVAGVANYLFGRQVNAVAPAKKIEAFKEQMRREMWDRVAHGAFQVAPGTPPPANRGEAHQQIEYLVGQASTDAARGLRNIHTLFFIPVQWVGAAEGVLGVVLIVLSVVMSFSG
;
A
#
# COMPACT_ATOMS: atom_id res chain seq x y z
N MET A 1 20.11 -2.15 12.48
CA MET A 1 19.25 -1.71 11.36
C MET A 1 17.84 -2.24 11.60
N ILE A 2 16.82 -1.39 11.57
CA ILE A 2 15.42 -1.85 11.61
C ILE A 2 15.03 -2.24 10.19
N ILE A 3 14.59 -3.47 9.99
CA ILE A 3 14.24 -4.03 8.67
C ILE A 3 12.81 -3.67 8.22
N TRP A 4 11.99 -3.05 9.08
CA TRP A 4 10.62 -2.64 8.76
C TRP A 4 10.40 -1.14 9.00
N ARG A 5 9.45 -0.54 8.28
CA ARG A 5 9.06 0.86 8.43
C ARG A 5 7.53 0.98 8.53
N GLY A 6 7.07 1.76 9.50
CA GLY A 6 5.65 1.91 9.82
C GLY A 6 4.96 0.56 10.02
N TRP A 7 3.85 0.34 9.31
CA TRP A 7 3.04 -0.87 9.41
C TRP A 7 3.62 -2.11 8.70
N GLY A 8 4.86 -2.07 8.19
CA GLY A 8 5.48 -3.20 7.49
C GLY A 8 5.52 -4.51 8.28
N ILE A 9 5.66 -4.41 9.61
CA ILE A 9 5.70 -5.58 10.50
C ILE A 9 4.38 -6.35 10.56
N LEU A 10 3.23 -5.70 10.31
CA LEU A 10 1.92 -6.37 10.27
C LEU A 10 1.87 -7.45 9.18
N SER A 11 2.63 -7.28 8.10
CA SER A 11 2.72 -8.28 7.04
C SER A 11 3.17 -9.64 7.59
N VAL A 12 4.14 -9.65 8.51
CA VAL A 12 4.65 -10.87 9.13
C VAL A 12 3.56 -11.55 9.97
N PHE A 13 2.83 -10.78 10.76
CA PHE A 13 1.75 -11.31 11.59
C PHE A 13 0.59 -11.86 10.75
N ILE A 14 0.22 -11.17 9.66
CA ILE A 14 -0.79 -11.66 8.71
C ILE A 14 -0.35 -12.99 8.14
N THR A 15 0.91 -13.11 7.69
CA THR A 15 1.44 -14.35 7.10
C THR A 15 1.47 -15.49 8.10
N LEU A 16 2.03 -15.27 9.29
CA LEU A 16 2.12 -16.31 10.32
C LEU A 16 0.73 -16.79 10.74
N LEU A 17 -0.23 -15.88 10.90
CA LEU A 17 -1.58 -16.22 11.32
C LEU A 17 -2.33 -16.96 10.21
N VAL A 18 -2.35 -16.41 9.00
CA VAL A 18 -3.13 -16.99 7.88
C VAL A 18 -2.49 -18.29 7.39
N ALA A 19 -1.19 -18.29 7.09
CA ALA A 19 -0.53 -19.49 6.61
C ALA A 19 -0.45 -20.56 7.71
N GLY A 20 -0.28 -20.16 8.97
CA GLY A 20 -0.32 -21.06 10.12
C GLY A 20 -1.67 -21.74 10.29
N ILE A 21 -2.78 -20.98 10.30
CA ILE A 21 -4.13 -21.53 10.42
C ILE A 21 -4.43 -22.47 9.25
N VAL A 22 -4.27 -21.99 8.01
CA VAL A 22 -4.59 -22.79 6.82
C VAL A 22 -3.73 -24.05 6.75
N GLY A 23 -2.42 -23.93 7.01
CA GLY A 23 -1.50 -25.06 7.00
C GLY A 23 -1.85 -26.12 8.05
N VAL A 24 -2.16 -25.71 9.29
CA VAL A 24 -2.54 -26.63 10.37
C VAL A 24 -3.90 -27.27 10.08
N THR A 25 -4.88 -26.51 9.58
CA THR A 25 -6.19 -27.03 9.20
C THR A 25 -6.06 -28.12 8.13
N PHE A 26 -5.33 -27.87 7.05
CA PHE A 26 -5.16 -28.87 5.99
C PHE A 26 -4.38 -30.10 6.44
N GLN A 27 -3.40 -29.96 7.32
CA GLN A 27 -2.74 -31.11 7.94
C GLN A 27 -3.69 -31.97 8.80
N ALA A 28 -4.67 -31.34 9.46
CA ALA A 28 -5.68 -32.06 10.23
C ALA A 28 -6.64 -32.87 9.33
N PHE A 29 -6.95 -32.36 8.12
CA PHE A 29 -7.87 -33.02 7.18
C PHE A 29 -7.20 -34.01 6.23
N LEU A 30 -6.03 -33.68 5.69
CA LEU A 30 -5.34 -34.46 4.65
C LEU A 30 -4.17 -35.31 5.22
N GLY A 31 -3.92 -35.23 6.52
CA GLY A 31 -2.80 -35.88 7.18
C GLY A 31 -1.49 -35.10 7.07
N ARG A 32 -0.43 -35.66 7.68
CA ARG A 32 0.88 -35.01 7.82
C ARG A 32 1.92 -35.46 6.78
N GLY A 33 1.48 -36.04 5.66
CA GLY A 33 2.38 -36.40 4.57
C GLY A 33 2.97 -35.16 3.88
N ASN A 34 4.19 -35.26 3.34
CA ASN A 34 4.91 -34.13 2.74
C ASN A 34 4.10 -33.39 1.66
N ALA A 35 3.33 -34.13 0.85
CA ALA A 35 2.44 -33.55 -0.15
C ALA A 35 1.29 -32.75 0.49
N ALA A 36 0.60 -33.30 1.50
CA ALA A 36 -0.49 -32.64 2.21
C ALA A 36 -0.02 -31.40 2.97
N VAL A 37 1.14 -31.47 3.63
CA VAL A 37 1.78 -30.35 4.31
C VAL A 37 2.10 -29.23 3.33
N SER A 38 2.73 -29.56 2.20
CA SER A 38 3.10 -28.57 1.17
C SER A 38 1.88 -27.93 0.52
N PHE A 39 0.81 -28.70 0.31
CA PHE A 39 -0.46 -28.17 -0.20
C PHE A 39 -1.11 -27.19 0.78
N GLY A 40 -1.20 -27.58 2.06
CA GLY A 40 -1.83 -26.77 3.10
C GLY A 40 -1.10 -25.45 3.31
N TYR A 41 0.23 -25.48 3.47
CA TYR A 41 1.00 -24.24 3.58
C TYR A 41 1.03 -23.45 2.27
N GLY A 42 1.04 -24.10 1.12
CA GLY A 42 0.96 -23.44 -0.19
C GLY A 42 -0.30 -22.60 -0.33
N LEU A 43 -1.47 -23.18 -0.02
CA LEU A 43 -2.73 -22.44 0.07
C LEU A 43 -2.68 -21.33 1.11
N GLY A 44 -2.11 -21.61 2.28
CA GLY A 44 -1.94 -20.62 3.34
C GLY A 44 -1.14 -19.39 2.89
N PHE A 45 -0.03 -19.60 2.18
CA PHE A 45 0.80 -18.54 1.63
C PHE A 45 0.09 -17.76 0.51
N ILE A 46 -0.73 -18.41 -0.32
CA ILE A 46 -1.55 -17.69 -1.32
C ILE A 46 -2.54 -16.76 -0.63
N VAL A 47 -3.29 -17.26 0.35
CA VAL A 47 -4.29 -16.44 1.06
C VAL A 47 -3.62 -15.31 1.84
N ALA A 48 -2.51 -15.60 2.52
CA ALA A 48 -1.69 -14.60 3.21
C ALA A 48 -1.16 -13.54 2.23
N GLY A 49 -0.63 -13.98 1.08
CA GLY A 49 -0.08 -13.10 0.06
C GLY A 49 -1.12 -12.15 -0.53
N VAL A 50 -2.34 -12.62 -0.78
CA VAL A 50 -3.47 -11.78 -1.20
C VAL A 50 -3.82 -10.77 -0.11
N ALA A 51 -3.92 -11.20 1.14
CA ALA A 51 -4.22 -10.31 2.26
C ALA A 51 -3.15 -9.22 2.41
N ASN A 52 -1.87 -9.58 2.34
CA ASN A 52 -0.74 -8.64 2.40
C ASN A 52 -0.68 -7.72 1.18
N TYR A 53 -1.02 -8.21 -0.02
CA TYR A 53 -1.10 -7.37 -1.22
C TYR A 53 -2.16 -6.27 -1.06
N LEU A 54 -3.36 -6.64 -0.63
CA LEU A 54 -4.46 -5.71 -0.42
C LEU A 54 -4.17 -4.73 0.72
N PHE A 55 -3.64 -5.23 1.84
CA PHE A 55 -3.21 -4.41 2.97
C PHE A 55 -2.14 -3.40 2.55
N GLY A 56 -1.08 -3.86 1.87
CA GLY A 56 -0.02 -3.03 1.33
C GLY A 56 -0.56 -1.96 0.38
N ARG A 57 -1.46 -2.32 -0.54
CA ARG A 57 -2.11 -1.36 -1.45
C ARG A 57 -2.93 -0.32 -0.68
N GLN A 58 -3.65 -0.72 0.36
CA GLN A 58 -4.44 0.19 1.17
C GLN A 58 -3.55 1.21 1.89
N VAL A 59 -2.47 0.76 2.54
CA VAL A 59 -1.63 1.64 3.36
C VAL A 59 -0.61 2.45 2.54
N ASN A 60 -0.15 1.94 1.40
CA ASN A 60 0.90 2.59 0.59
C ASN A 60 0.38 3.34 -0.65
N ALA A 61 -0.86 3.09 -1.09
CA ALA A 61 -1.44 3.75 -2.25
C ALA A 61 -2.75 4.46 -1.95
N VAL A 62 -3.74 3.76 -1.40
CA VAL A 62 -5.11 4.29 -1.26
C VAL A 62 -5.23 5.32 -0.14
N ALA A 63 -4.80 4.99 1.07
CA ALA A 63 -4.88 5.91 2.22
C ALA A 63 -4.05 7.19 2.01
N PRO A 64 -2.81 7.11 1.47
CA PRO A 64 -2.07 8.31 1.05
C PRO A 64 -2.82 9.15 0.02
N ALA A 65 -3.38 8.53 -1.03
CA ALA A 65 -4.12 9.25 -2.08
C ALA A 65 -5.29 10.06 -1.52
N LYS A 66 -6.10 9.45 -0.64
CA LYS A 66 -7.21 10.14 0.04
C LYS A 66 -6.74 11.32 0.89
N LYS A 67 -5.62 11.17 1.62
CA LYS A 67 -5.05 12.26 2.42
C LYS A 67 -4.57 13.43 1.55
N ILE A 68 -3.98 13.13 0.40
CA ILE A 68 -3.50 14.15 -0.55
C ILE A 68 -4.67 14.89 -1.19
N GLU A 69 -5.74 14.17 -1.53
CA GLU A 69 -6.96 14.78 -2.07
C GLU A 69 -7.64 15.71 -1.05
N ALA A 70 -7.78 15.25 0.20
CA ALA A 70 -8.29 16.10 1.28
C ALA A 70 -7.41 17.35 1.51
N PHE A 71 -6.08 17.18 1.46
CA PHE A 71 -5.13 18.28 1.59
C PHE A 71 -5.23 19.28 0.43
N LYS A 72 -5.36 18.80 -0.82
CA LYS A 72 -5.61 19.64 -2.00
C LYS A 72 -6.86 20.48 -1.82
N GLU A 73 -7.95 19.86 -1.35
CA GLU A 73 -9.21 20.56 -1.20
C GLU A 73 -9.17 21.60 -0.07
N GLN A 74 -8.50 21.28 1.04
CA GLN A 74 -8.27 22.27 2.11
C GLN A 74 -7.43 23.45 1.61
N MET A 75 -6.31 23.21 0.92
CA MET A 75 -5.48 24.27 0.35
C MET A 75 -6.26 25.13 -0.63
N ARG A 76 -7.06 24.51 -1.51
CA ARG A 76 -7.91 25.23 -2.46
C ARG A 76 -8.88 26.17 -1.74
N ARG A 77 -9.53 25.71 -0.66
CA ARG A 77 -10.45 26.54 0.15
C ARG A 77 -9.71 27.72 0.80
N GLU A 78 -8.57 27.47 1.43
CA GLU A 78 -7.76 28.53 2.06
C GLU A 78 -7.28 29.57 1.04
N MET A 79 -6.88 29.16 -0.16
CA MET A 79 -6.44 30.08 -1.20
C MET A 79 -7.59 30.93 -1.75
N TRP A 80 -8.78 30.35 -1.95
CA TRP A 80 -9.96 31.10 -2.35
C TRP A 80 -10.43 32.10 -1.30
N ASP A 81 -10.33 31.75 -0.02
CA ASP A 81 -10.62 32.66 1.09
C ASP A 81 -9.67 33.86 1.09
N ARG A 82 -8.37 33.63 0.85
CA ARG A 82 -7.38 34.71 0.69
C ARG A 82 -7.65 35.59 -0.53
N VAL A 83 -8.15 35.03 -1.63
CA VAL A 83 -8.56 35.80 -2.81
C VAL A 83 -9.76 36.69 -2.47
N ALA A 84 -10.76 36.17 -1.76
CA ALA A 84 -11.95 36.92 -1.36
C ALA A 84 -11.61 38.12 -0.45
N HIS A 85 -10.59 37.98 0.40
CA HIS A 85 -10.11 39.03 1.30
C HIS A 85 -9.02 39.93 0.68
N GLY A 86 -8.70 39.77 -0.61
CA GLY A 86 -7.68 40.59 -1.30
C GLY A 86 -6.24 40.36 -0.82
N ALA A 87 -6.00 39.32 -0.02
CA ALA A 87 -4.71 38.99 0.60
C ALA A 87 -3.95 37.86 -0.12
N PHE A 88 -4.45 37.40 -1.28
CA PHE A 88 -3.83 36.32 -2.04
C PHE A 88 -2.54 36.78 -2.73
N GLN A 89 -1.45 36.09 -2.41
CA GLN A 89 -0.15 36.22 -3.09
C GLN A 89 0.39 34.83 -3.38
N VAL A 90 0.83 34.60 -4.63
CA VAL A 90 1.41 33.34 -5.10
C VAL A 90 2.78 33.07 -4.47
N ALA A 91 3.57 34.14 -4.30
CA ALA A 91 4.85 34.15 -3.60
C ALA A 91 5.07 35.55 -2.99
N PRO A 92 5.87 35.68 -1.91
CA PRO A 92 6.12 36.97 -1.27
C PRO A 92 6.57 38.03 -2.28
N GLY A 93 5.83 39.14 -2.39
CA GLY A 93 6.16 40.24 -3.31
C GLY A 93 5.61 40.12 -4.74
N THR A 94 4.77 39.11 -5.03
CA THR A 94 4.11 38.98 -6.33
C THR A 94 2.85 39.86 -6.36
N PRO A 95 2.56 40.57 -7.47
CA PRO A 95 1.33 41.33 -7.61
C PRO A 95 0.09 40.45 -7.39
N PRO A 96 -0.97 40.96 -6.73
CA PRO A 96 -2.22 40.22 -6.62
C PRO A 96 -2.79 39.94 -8.02
N PRO A 97 -3.49 38.80 -8.20
CA PRO A 97 -3.97 38.37 -9.51
C PRO A 97 -4.91 39.42 -10.13
N ALA A 98 -4.73 39.72 -11.41
CA ALA A 98 -5.46 40.80 -12.07
C ALA A 98 -6.93 40.46 -12.31
N ASN A 99 -7.28 39.17 -12.34
CA ASN A 99 -8.65 38.69 -12.52
C ASN A 99 -8.88 37.30 -11.87
N ARG A 100 -10.15 36.92 -11.70
CA ARG A 100 -10.54 35.62 -11.12
C ARG A 100 -10.05 34.40 -11.93
N GLY A 101 -9.89 34.52 -13.24
CA GLY A 101 -9.42 33.42 -14.09
C GLY A 101 -7.93 33.13 -13.88
N GLU A 102 -7.12 34.18 -13.76
CA GLU A 102 -5.69 34.14 -13.48
C GLU A 102 -5.43 33.63 -12.05
N ALA A 103 -6.24 34.07 -11.08
CA ALA A 103 -6.23 33.53 -9.72
C ALA A 103 -6.51 32.01 -9.71
N HIS A 104 -7.46 31.54 -10.53
CA HIS A 104 -7.78 30.11 -10.60
C HIS A 104 -6.60 29.28 -11.12
N GLN A 105 -5.96 29.73 -12.21
CA GLN A 105 -4.80 29.03 -12.79
C GLN A 105 -3.61 28.99 -11.82
N GLN A 106 -3.33 30.09 -11.12
CA GLN A 106 -2.24 30.16 -10.15
C GLN A 106 -2.48 29.26 -8.92
N ILE A 107 -3.72 29.22 -8.42
CA ILE A 107 -4.12 28.34 -7.31
C ILE A 107 -3.99 26.87 -7.70
N GLU A 108 -4.52 26.47 -8.86
CA GLU A 108 -4.45 25.08 -9.32
C GLU A 108 -3.00 24.64 -9.58
N TYR A 109 -2.14 25.53 -10.07
CA TYR A 109 -0.71 25.24 -10.23
C TYR A 109 -0.02 24.99 -8.89
N LEU A 110 -0.19 25.87 -7.89
CA LEU A 110 0.42 25.73 -6.57
C LEU A 110 -0.10 24.50 -5.82
N VAL A 111 -1.41 24.27 -5.85
CA VAL A 111 -2.04 23.09 -5.24
C VAL A 111 -1.57 21.81 -5.95
N GLY A 112 -1.44 21.83 -7.27
CA GLY A 112 -0.90 20.74 -8.07
C GLY A 112 0.54 20.37 -7.71
N GLN A 113 1.40 21.38 -7.55
CA GLN A 113 2.81 21.16 -7.20
C GLN A 113 2.96 20.66 -5.76
N ALA A 114 2.37 21.34 -4.77
CA ALA A 114 2.46 20.97 -3.37
C ALA A 114 1.91 19.56 -3.10
N SER A 115 0.82 19.20 -3.78
CA SER A 115 0.23 17.87 -3.64
C SER A 115 1.04 16.76 -4.31
N THR A 116 1.77 17.04 -5.39
CA THR A 116 2.64 16.07 -6.05
C THR A 116 3.85 15.72 -5.18
N ASP A 117 4.42 16.73 -4.52
CA ASP A 117 5.53 16.53 -3.59
C ASP A 117 5.08 15.80 -2.32
N ALA A 118 3.93 16.17 -1.77
CA ALA A 118 3.29 15.43 -0.67
C ALA A 118 2.97 13.97 -1.07
N ALA A 119 2.54 13.74 -2.32
CA ALA A 119 2.23 12.41 -2.84
C ALA A 119 3.45 11.50 -2.93
N ARG A 120 4.60 12.04 -3.34
CA ARG A 120 5.85 11.28 -3.39
C ARG A 120 6.34 10.89 -1.99
N GLY A 121 6.19 11.77 -1.02
CA GLY A 121 6.61 11.50 0.36
C GLY A 121 5.76 10.46 1.08
N LEU A 122 4.46 10.35 0.74
CA LEU A 122 3.50 9.49 1.44
C LEU A 122 3.31 8.09 0.84
N ARG A 123 3.75 7.86 -0.41
CA ARG A 123 3.67 6.55 -1.06
C ARG A 123 4.80 5.65 -0.59
N ASN A 124 4.50 4.35 -0.44
CA ASN A 124 5.48 3.32 -0.11
C ASN A 124 6.29 3.56 1.19
N ILE A 125 5.71 4.25 2.18
CA ILE A 125 6.34 4.41 3.51
C ILE A 125 6.35 3.09 4.27
N HIS A 126 5.32 2.27 4.11
CA HIS A 126 5.15 1.03 4.86
C HIS A 126 5.86 -0.11 4.13
N THR A 127 7.07 -0.41 4.59
CA THR A 127 7.98 -1.38 3.96
C THR A 127 8.43 -2.46 4.94
N LEU A 128 8.69 -3.65 4.43
CA LEU A 128 9.36 -4.75 5.11
C LEU A 128 10.56 -5.17 4.24
N PHE A 129 11.74 -5.29 4.83
CA PHE A 129 13.02 -5.44 4.11
C PHE A 129 13.23 -4.40 3.01
N PHE A 130 12.83 -3.15 3.27
CA PHE A 130 12.87 -2.05 2.28
C PHE A 130 11.96 -2.26 1.05
N ILE A 131 11.16 -3.32 1.03
CA ILE A 131 10.19 -3.64 -0.01
C ILE A 131 8.80 -3.18 0.46
N PRO A 132 8.03 -2.44 -0.36
CA PRO A 132 6.64 -2.10 -0.04
C PRO A 132 5.81 -3.36 0.22
N VAL A 133 4.99 -3.37 1.28
CA VAL A 133 4.27 -4.56 1.75
C VAL A 133 3.47 -5.28 0.66
N GLN A 134 2.92 -4.56 -0.32
CA GLN A 134 2.20 -5.19 -1.42
C GLN A 134 3.05 -6.18 -2.22
N TRP A 135 4.35 -5.90 -2.40
CA TRP A 135 5.25 -6.79 -3.12
C TRP A 135 5.73 -7.97 -2.27
N VAL A 136 5.75 -7.81 -0.94
CA VAL A 136 5.94 -8.94 -0.03
C VAL A 136 4.79 -9.93 -0.19
N GLY A 137 3.54 -9.44 -0.19
CA GLY A 137 2.38 -10.28 -0.44
C GLY A 137 2.39 -10.97 -1.81
N ALA A 138 2.87 -10.28 -2.85
CA ALA A 138 3.05 -10.90 -4.18
C ALA A 138 4.08 -12.05 -4.14
N ALA A 139 5.22 -11.84 -3.47
CA ALA A 139 6.25 -12.87 -3.32
C ALA A 139 5.74 -14.09 -2.52
N GLU A 140 4.96 -13.87 -1.47
CA GLU A 140 4.29 -14.93 -0.71
C GLU A 140 3.30 -15.72 -1.57
N GLY A 141 2.51 -15.04 -2.40
CA GLY A 141 1.62 -15.70 -3.34
C GLY A 141 2.37 -16.60 -4.32
N VAL A 142 3.48 -16.14 -4.88
CA VAL A 142 4.36 -16.95 -5.76
C VAL A 142 4.92 -18.16 -5.02
N LEU A 143 5.42 -17.97 -3.79
CA LEU A 143 5.91 -19.07 -2.96
C LEU A 143 4.80 -20.11 -2.72
N GLY A 144 3.58 -19.66 -2.45
CA GLY A 144 2.44 -20.55 -2.24
C GLY A 144 2.11 -21.39 -3.49
N VAL A 145 2.16 -20.79 -4.68
CA VAL A 145 2.00 -21.53 -5.96
C VAL A 145 3.10 -22.58 -6.13
N VAL A 146 4.36 -22.23 -5.86
CA VAL A 146 5.48 -23.17 -5.93
C VAL A 146 5.26 -24.37 -5.01
N LEU A 147 4.81 -24.14 -3.77
CA LEU A 147 4.52 -25.21 -2.81
C LEU A 147 3.39 -26.14 -3.27
N ILE A 148 2.36 -25.61 -3.92
CA ILE A 148 1.29 -26.42 -4.51
C ILE A 148 1.83 -27.28 -5.66
N VAL A 149 2.63 -26.70 -6.56
CA VAL A 149 3.25 -27.46 -7.66
C VAL A 149 4.11 -28.59 -7.11
N LEU A 150 4.93 -28.32 -6.09
CA LEU A 150 5.76 -29.32 -5.42
C LEU A 150 4.90 -30.42 -4.77
N SER A 151 3.78 -30.07 -4.15
CA SER A 151 2.83 -31.03 -3.59
C SER A 151 2.32 -32.01 -4.64
N VAL A 152 1.94 -31.49 -5.82
CA VAL A 152 1.47 -32.31 -6.95
C VAL A 152 2.57 -33.25 -7.42
N VAL A 153 3.79 -32.75 -7.62
CA VAL A 153 4.95 -33.57 -8.02
C VAL A 153 5.19 -34.70 -7.01
N MET A 154 5.22 -34.37 -5.72
CA MET A 154 5.41 -35.35 -4.65
C MET A 154 4.34 -36.45 -4.63
N SER A 155 3.10 -36.09 -4.98
CA SER A 155 1.97 -37.02 -5.01
C SER A 155 2.06 -38.04 -6.14
N PHE A 156 2.81 -37.76 -7.21
CA PHE A 156 3.04 -38.67 -8.34
C PHE A 156 4.36 -39.46 -8.25
N SER A 157 5.25 -39.08 -7.33
CA SER A 157 6.56 -39.71 -7.15
C SER A 157 6.64 -40.68 -5.96
N GLY A 158 5.56 -40.83 -5.20
CA GLY A 158 5.41 -41.83 -4.13
C GLY A 158 4.64 -43.04 -4.60
#